data_AF-A0A3M1X5K7-F1
#
_entry.id   AF-A0A3M1X5K7-F1
#
_cell.length_a   1.000
_cell.length_b   1.000
_cell.length_c   1.000
_cell.angle_alpha   90.00
_cell.angle_beta   90.00
_cell.angle_gamma   90.00
#
_symmetry.space_group_name_H-M   'P 1'
#
loop_
_entity.id
_entity.type
_entity.pdbx_description
1 polymer ?
#
loop_
_entity_poly.entity_id
_entity_poly.type
_entity_poly.pdbx_seq_one_letter_code
_entity_poly.pdbx_strand_id
1 'polypeptide(L)'
;MKRALTLIGGFFLGYLLFAHPSPAFAGEVRGKVSVVSREFRQVFVDLPRGAKVTGDEDFALFHGEERISLIYPFEVLQTGFWSQPLPLELFEKASPGDPVVAVGVSPEEHRRLRKEGELLFLQVLREREEEKAAEVRRELTELQEKIVQARERLSSLDDSLSRAEDELFRAERRFDRDASFIEDELDEVEEELENLVDEREELHEEREALFSSGNPDRERVREITSRIDYLTRKIRRKRRERKELRRELRDLKRDLKEKKRRLREAKKEVGEARRELARLLDKREELMEKLRKVEGGKGGKR
;
A
#
# COMPACT_ATOMS: atom_id res chain seq x y z
N MET A 1 -4.57 -19.39 -16.90
CA MET A 1 -4.94 -20.67 -16.25
C MET A 1 -5.33 -20.40 -14.80
N LYS A 2 -6.62 -20.18 -14.53
CA LYS A 2 -7.18 -20.05 -13.18
C LYS A 2 -8.46 -20.88 -13.18
N ARG A 3 -8.48 -21.98 -12.43
CA ARG A 3 -9.66 -22.82 -12.27
C ARG A 3 -10.58 -22.22 -11.21
N ALA A 4 -11.86 -22.29 -11.54
CA ALA A 4 -13.00 -21.84 -10.79
C ALA A 4 -13.13 -22.57 -9.44
N LEU A 5 -13.41 -21.83 -8.37
CA LEU A 5 -14.16 -22.36 -7.23
C LEU A 5 -15.62 -22.08 -7.49
N THR A 6 -16.31 -23.12 -7.94
CA THR A 6 -17.75 -23.15 -8.15
C THR A 6 -18.46 -23.09 -6.80
N LEU A 7 -19.49 -22.26 -6.74
CA LEU A 7 -20.52 -22.26 -5.71
C LEU A 7 -20.98 -23.69 -5.38
N ILE A 8 -20.99 -24.05 -4.10
CA ILE A 8 -21.95 -25.03 -3.59
C ILE A 8 -22.93 -24.25 -2.71
N GLY A 9 -23.95 -23.76 -3.38
CA GLY A 9 -25.18 -23.29 -2.76
C GLY A 9 -26.30 -24.17 -3.30
N GLY A 10 -27.06 -24.80 -2.40
CA GLY A 10 -28.33 -25.43 -2.76
C GLY A 10 -28.63 -26.71 -2.00
N PHE A 11 -29.63 -26.61 -1.12
CA PHE A 11 -30.56 -27.67 -0.73
C PHE A 11 -30.00 -28.91 -0.02
N PHE A 12 -30.34 -29.07 1.27
CA PHE A 12 -30.99 -30.30 1.73
C PHE A 12 -31.90 -29.95 2.92
N LEU A 13 -33.15 -29.65 2.60
CA LEU A 13 -34.26 -29.63 3.54
C LEU A 13 -35.11 -30.87 3.23
N GLY A 14 -35.29 -31.74 4.22
CA GLY A 14 -36.34 -32.75 4.25
C GLY A 14 -36.07 -34.05 3.52
N TYR A 15 -35.66 -35.08 4.26
CA TYR A 15 -36.20 -36.43 4.11
C TYR A 15 -36.27 -37.09 5.49
N LEU A 16 -37.38 -36.83 6.19
CA LEU A 16 -37.89 -37.65 7.28
C LEU A 16 -38.76 -38.73 6.63
N LEU A 17 -38.14 -39.78 6.09
CA LEU A 17 -38.84 -41.01 5.75
C LEU A 17 -38.27 -42.13 6.61
N PHE A 18 -39.14 -42.63 7.47
CA PHE A 18 -38.91 -43.75 8.36
C PHE A 18 -38.57 -45.01 7.54
N ALA A 19 -37.33 -45.45 7.61
CA ALA A 19 -36.96 -46.83 7.34
C ALA A 19 -36.86 -47.57 8.69
N HIS A 20 -37.46 -48.75 8.77
CA HIS A 20 -37.26 -49.67 9.89
C HIS A 20 -35.76 -49.98 10.04
N PRO A 21 -35.24 -50.17 11.26
CA PRO A 21 -33.85 -50.58 11.45
C PRO A 21 -33.67 -51.95 10.77
N SER A 22 -32.90 -52.00 9.68
CA SER A 22 -32.49 -53.26 9.07
C SER A 22 -31.64 -54.02 10.08
N PRO A 23 -32.05 -55.23 10.50
CA PRO A 23 -31.26 -56.04 11.40
C PRO A 23 -30.31 -56.91 10.57
N ALA A 24 -29.13 -56.40 10.22
CA ALA A 24 -27.97 -57.22 9.80
C ALA A 24 -26.74 -56.31 9.62
N PHE A 25 -25.55 -56.87 9.81
CA PHE A 25 -24.22 -56.24 9.66
C PHE A 25 -23.59 -55.65 10.93
N ALA A 26 -23.76 -56.29 12.08
CA ALA A 26 -22.69 -56.26 13.07
C ALA A 26 -21.50 -57.10 12.55
N GLY A 27 -20.46 -56.44 12.01
CA GLY A 27 -19.12 -57.05 11.84
C GLY A 27 -18.57 -57.33 10.42
N GLU A 28 -19.33 -57.20 9.34
CA GLU A 28 -18.83 -57.53 7.98
C GLU A 28 -18.18 -56.35 7.25
N VAL A 29 -18.62 -55.11 7.48
CA VAL A 29 -18.04 -53.93 6.82
C VAL A 29 -16.87 -53.40 7.65
N ARG A 30 -15.67 -53.56 7.10
CA ARG A 30 -14.42 -53.00 7.64
C ARG A 30 -13.85 -51.97 6.68
N GLY A 31 -13.91 -50.72 7.08
CA GLY A 31 -13.27 -49.61 6.40
C GLY A 31 -11.93 -49.24 7.04
N LYS A 32 -11.27 -48.24 6.46
CA LYS A 32 -10.09 -47.61 7.04
C LYS A 32 -10.18 -46.10 6.90
N VAL A 33 -9.68 -45.37 7.87
CA VAL A 33 -9.46 -43.93 7.72
C VAL A 33 -8.44 -43.71 6.60
N SER A 34 -8.75 -42.88 5.61
CA SER A 34 -7.79 -42.52 4.56
C SER A 34 -7.46 -41.04 4.52
N VAL A 35 -8.36 -40.18 4.99
CA VAL A 35 -8.13 -38.74 5.12
C VAL A 35 -8.57 -38.28 6.50
N VAL A 36 -7.78 -37.40 7.11
CA VAL A 36 -8.11 -36.75 8.38
C VAL A 36 -8.23 -35.25 8.09
N SER A 37 -9.45 -34.72 8.16
CA SER A 37 -9.76 -33.32 7.90
C SER A 37 -9.70 -32.51 9.19
N ARG A 38 -8.61 -31.76 9.37
CA ARG A 38 -8.49 -30.81 10.49
C ARG A 38 -9.50 -29.68 10.41
N GLU A 39 -9.91 -29.32 9.19
CA GLU A 39 -10.84 -28.22 8.93
C GLU A 39 -12.22 -28.44 9.56
N PHE A 40 -12.69 -29.69 9.60
CA PHE A 40 -13.99 -30.05 10.17
C PHE A 40 -13.91 -31.04 11.32
N ARG A 41 -12.69 -31.42 11.74
CA ARG A 41 -12.41 -32.50 12.71
C ARG A 41 -13.07 -33.83 12.31
N GLN A 42 -13.08 -34.13 11.01
CA GLN A 42 -13.72 -35.32 10.45
C GLN A 42 -12.67 -36.28 9.92
N VAL A 43 -13.03 -37.56 9.86
CA VAL A 43 -12.25 -38.56 9.13
C VAL A 43 -13.04 -39.04 7.93
N PHE A 44 -12.35 -39.24 6.81
CA PHE A 44 -12.90 -39.94 5.67
C PHE A 44 -12.57 -41.42 5.80
N VAL A 45 -13.61 -42.26 5.71
CA VAL A 45 -13.51 -43.70 5.83
C VAL A 45 -13.68 -44.30 4.44
N ASP A 46 -12.61 -44.88 3.92
CA ASP A 46 -12.67 -45.70 2.70
C ASP A 46 -13.30 -47.05 3.02
N LEU A 47 -14.23 -47.47 2.17
CA LEU A 47 -14.95 -48.72 2.28
C LEU A 47 -14.50 -49.72 1.21
N PRO A 48 -14.61 -51.03 1.48
CA PRO A 48 -14.36 -52.06 0.48
C PRO A 48 -15.28 -51.88 -0.74
N ARG A 49 -14.78 -52.23 -1.94
CA ARG A 49 -15.57 -52.20 -3.17
C ARG A 49 -16.87 -53.00 -3.01
N GLY A 50 -18.00 -52.35 -3.26
CA GLY A 50 -19.32 -52.96 -3.19
C GLY A 50 -20.00 -52.89 -1.82
N ALA A 51 -19.31 -52.39 -0.79
CA ALA A 51 -19.94 -52.07 0.49
C ALA A 51 -20.94 -50.93 0.29
N LYS A 52 -22.16 -51.09 0.81
CA LYS A 52 -23.18 -50.05 0.87
C LYS A 52 -23.34 -49.64 2.32
N VAL A 53 -23.18 -48.35 2.58
CA VAL A 53 -23.36 -47.76 3.90
C VAL A 53 -24.50 -46.77 3.84
N THR A 54 -25.38 -46.84 4.82
CA THR A 54 -26.48 -45.91 5.01
C THR A 54 -26.21 -45.00 6.20
N GLY A 55 -26.91 -43.86 6.29
CA GLY A 55 -26.75 -42.95 7.43
C GLY A 55 -27.25 -43.52 8.77
N ASP A 56 -27.92 -44.68 8.76
CA ASP A 56 -28.47 -45.32 9.94
C ASP A 56 -27.52 -46.37 10.54
N GLU A 57 -26.33 -46.52 9.95
CA GLU A 57 -25.28 -47.40 10.44
C GLU A 57 -24.31 -46.66 11.35
N ASP A 58 -23.84 -47.35 12.38
CA ASP A 58 -22.82 -46.85 13.29
C ASP A 58 -21.53 -47.65 13.13
N PHE A 59 -20.42 -46.98 13.35
CA PHE A 59 -19.09 -47.52 13.21
C PHE A 59 -18.28 -47.21 14.47
N ALA A 60 -17.32 -48.07 14.77
CA ALA A 60 -16.30 -47.82 15.77
C ALA A 60 -14.96 -47.56 15.08
N LEU A 61 -14.34 -46.45 15.41
CA LEU A 61 -12.99 -46.08 15.02
C LEU A 61 -12.00 -46.60 16.07
N PHE A 62 -10.92 -47.23 15.63
CA PHE A 62 -9.89 -47.81 16.48
C PHE A 62 -8.50 -47.24 16.16
N HIS A 63 -7.63 -47.15 17.17
CA HIS A 63 -6.21 -46.90 17.01
C HIS A 63 -5.45 -48.06 17.63
N GLY A 64 -4.74 -48.84 16.81
CA GLY A 64 -4.23 -50.14 17.26
C GLY A 64 -5.39 -51.05 17.70
N GLU A 65 -5.36 -51.50 18.95
CA GLU A 65 -6.42 -52.33 19.57
C GLU A 65 -7.43 -51.51 20.40
N GLU A 66 -7.17 -50.22 20.62
CA GLU A 66 -8.02 -49.36 21.44
C GLU A 66 -9.16 -48.75 20.61
N ARG A 67 -10.40 -48.82 21.09
CA ARG A 67 -11.53 -48.12 20.48
C ARG A 67 -11.46 -46.63 20.84
N ILE A 68 -11.26 -45.77 19.85
CA ILE A 68 -11.18 -44.32 20.02
C ILE A 68 -12.57 -43.70 20.18
N SER A 69 -13.49 -43.99 19.25
CA SER A 69 -14.79 -43.32 19.20
C SER A 69 -15.83 -44.15 18.45
N LEU A 70 -17.09 -43.95 18.81
CA LEU A 70 -18.20 -44.28 17.92
C LEU A 70 -18.35 -43.14 16.90
N ILE A 71 -18.58 -43.51 15.64
CA ILE A 71 -18.76 -42.60 14.52
C ILE A 71 -19.93 -43.05 13.65
N TYR A 72 -20.58 -42.10 12.99
CA TYR A 72 -21.63 -42.39 12.02
C TYR A 72 -21.35 -41.67 10.70
N PRO A 73 -21.90 -42.15 9.58
CA PRO A 73 -21.77 -41.50 8.29
C PRO A 73 -22.52 -40.17 8.26
N PHE A 74 -21.78 -39.07 8.14
CA PHE A 74 -22.34 -37.72 8.01
C PHE A 74 -22.56 -37.35 6.54
N GLU A 75 -21.60 -37.65 5.68
CA GLU A 75 -21.72 -37.49 4.22
C GLU A 75 -21.26 -38.77 3.53
N VAL A 76 -22.18 -39.46 2.86
CA VAL A 76 -21.92 -40.76 2.21
C VAL A 76 -21.59 -40.55 0.74
N LEU A 77 -20.45 -41.09 0.31
CA LEU A 77 -19.96 -41.10 -1.07
C LEU A 77 -19.93 -42.54 -1.61
N GLN A 78 -19.68 -42.70 -2.91
CA GLN A 78 -19.64 -44.03 -3.55
C GLN A 78 -18.52 -44.93 -3.01
N THR A 79 -17.43 -44.36 -2.51
CA THR A 79 -16.23 -45.10 -2.07
C THR A 79 -16.06 -45.12 -0.55
N GLY A 80 -16.89 -44.41 0.19
CA GLY A 80 -16.64 -44.13 1.59
C GLY A 80 -17.60 -43.10 2.17
N PHE A 81 -17.30 -42.62 3.37
CA PHE A 81 -18.06 -41.54 3.99
C PHE A 81 -17.18 -40.62 4.84
N TRP A 82 -17.61 -39.38 5.01
CA TRP A 82 -17.10 -38.51 6.07
C TRP A 82 -17.84 -38.82 7.37
N SER A 83 -17.09 -39.00 8.46
CA SER A 83 -17.65 -39.11 9.80
C SER A 83 -18.33 -37.80 10.21
N GLN A 84 -19.13 -37.84 11.26
CA GLN A 84 -19.41 -36.62 12.01
C GLN A 84 -18.11 -36.02 12.57
N PRO A 85 -18.08 -34.71 12.88
CA PRO A 85 -16.96 -34.11 13.60
C PRO A 85 -16.69 -34.84 14.91
N LEU A 86 -15.42 -35.04 15.22
CA LEU A 86 -14.98 -35.68 16.45
C LEU A 86 -14.52 -34.60 17.45
N PRO A 87 -14.73 -34.83 18.76
CA PRO A 87 -14.10 -34.02 19.80
C PRO A 87 -12.59 -33.95 19.57
N LEU A 88 -11.97 -32.80 19.83
CA LEU A 88 -10.56 -32.55 19.49
C LEU A 88 -9.63 -33.65 20.01
N GLU A 89 -9.83 -34.07 21.26
CA GLU A 89 -9.03 -35.12 21.92
C GLU A 89 -9.14 -36.50 21.23
N LEU A 90 -10.30 -36.82 20.65
CA LEU A 90 -10.52 -38.07 19.93
C LEU A 90 -10.05 -37.96 18.48
N PHE A 91 -10.24 -36.79 17.87
CA PHE A 91 -9.77 -36.47 16.54
C PHE A 91 -8.24 -36.55 16.44
N GLU A 92 -7.50 -36.02 17.42
CA GLU A 92 -6.03 -36.03 17.42
C GLU A 92 -5.43 -37.44 17.52
N LYS A 93 -6.20 -38.41 18.01
CA LYS A 93 -5.80 -39.83 18.04
C LYS A 93 -6.03 -40.54 16.70
N ALA A 94 -6.92 -40.02 15.86
CA ALA A 94 -7.25 -40.63 14.59
C ALA A 94 -6.15 -40.41 13.56
N SER A 95 -5.75 -41.48 12.89
CA SER A 95 -4.66 -41.49 11.91
C SER A 95 -5.09 -42.21 10.62
N PRO A 96 -4.55 -41.82 9.44
CA PRO A 96 -4.72 -42.61 8.22
C PRO A 96 -4.25 -44.05 8.43
N GLY A 97 -5.07 -45.00 7.99
CA GLY A 97 -4.86 -46.44 8.16
C GLY A 97 -5.63 -47.05 9.34
N ASP A 98 -6.14 -46.24 10.27
CA ASP A 98 -6.89 -46.69 11.43
C ASP A 98 -8.16 -47.48 11.02
N PRO A 99 -8.41 -48.65 11.63
CA PRO A 99 -9.55 -49.47 11.25
C PRO A 99 -10.87 -48.87 11.73
N VAL A 100 -11.88 -48.98 10.86
CA VAL A 100 -13.26 -48.57 11.14
C VAL A 100 -14.16 -49.78 10.91
N VAL A 101 -14.94 -50.15 11.93
CA VAL A 101 -15.74 -51.38 11.92
C VAL A 101 -17.20 -51.05 12.19
N ALA A 102 -18.12 -51.60 11.40
CA ALA A 102 -19.55 -51.47 11.67
C ALA A 102 -19.92 -52.11 13.01
N VAL A 103 -20.67 -51.39 13.83
CA VAL A 103 -21.10 -51.82 15.17
C VAL A 103 -22.60 -51.61 15.36
N GLY A 104 -23.24 -52.52 16.08
CA GLY A 104 -24.61 -52.33 16.52
C GLY A 104 -24.64 -51.53 17.81
N VAL A 105 -25.29 -50.37 17.79
CA VAL A 105 -25.59 -49.59 19.01
C VAL A 105 -27.10 -49.49 19.19
N SER A 106 -27.53 -49.16 20.41
CA SER A 106 -28.95 -48.98 20.67
C SER A 106 -29.53 -47.79 19.89
N PRO A 107 -30.82 -47.80 19.51
CA PRO A 107 -31.44 -46.66 18.85
C PRO A 107 -31.36 -45.34 19.66
N GLU A 108 -31.30 -45.43 20.98
CA GLU A 108 -31.12 -44.26 21.85
C GLU A 108 -29.71 -43.69 21.76
N GLU A 109 -28.70 -44.55 21.75
CA GLU A 109 -27.29 -44.17 21.62
C GLU A 109 -26.99 -43.59 20.23
N HIS A 110 -27.51 -44.20 19.16
CA HIS A 110 -27.42 -43.65 17.80
C HIS A 110 -27.97 -42.22 17.73
N ARG A 111 -29.19 -42.00 18.26
CA ARG A 111 -29.81 -40.67 18.29
C ARG A 111 -29.01 -39.65 19.10
N ARG A 112 -28.43 -40.08 20.23
CA ARG A 112 -27.56 -39.23 21.06
C ARG A 112 -26.32 -38.81 20.27
N LEU A 113 -25.62 -39.78 19.67
CA LEU A 113 -24.41 -39.54 18.88
C LEU A 113 -24.66 -38.60 17.71
N ARG A 114 -25.77 -38.78 16.97
CA ARG A 114 -26.16 -37.87 15.90
C ARG A 114 -26.34 -36.44 16.38
N LYS A 115 -27.10 -36.26 17.47
CA LYS A 115 -27.35 -34.93 18.03
C LYS A 115 -26.06 -34.27 18.52
N GLU A 116 -25.17 -35.03 19.16
CA GLU A 116 -23.86 -34.55 19.60
C GLU A 116 -22.97 -34.16 18.42
N GLY A 117 -22.93 -34.98 17.37
CA GLY A 117 -22.18 -34.70 16.14
C GLY A 117 -22.70 -33.47 15.39
N GLU A 118 -24.01 -33.29 15.29
CA GLU A 118 -24.62 -32.08 14.71
C GLU A 118 -24.30 -30.81 15.51
N LEU A 119 -24.38 -30.88 16.84
CA LEU A 119 -24.01 -29.76 17.71
C LEU A 119 -22.52 -29.41 17.57
N LEU A 120 -21.66 -30.41 17.54
CA LEU A 120 -20.22 -30.22 17.37
C LEU A 120 -19.89 -29.65 16.00
N PHE A 121 -20.58 -30.08 14.94
CA PHE A 121 -20.45 -29.48 13.61
C PHE A 121 -20.77 -27.99 13.60
N LEU A 122 -21.89 -27.60 14.24
CA LEU A 122 -22.25 -26.18 14.37
C LEU A 122 -21.21 -25.40 15.19
N GLN A 123 -20.62 -26.01 16.22
CA GLN A 123 -19.56 -25.40 17.00
C GLN A 123 -18.30 -25.19 16.15
N VAL A 124 -17.83 -26.21 15.44
CA VAL A 124 -16.64 -26.12 14.56
C VAL A 124 -16.84 -25.06 13.47
N LEU A 125 -18.03 -24.99 12.88
CA LEU A 125 -18.37 -23.93 11.93
C LEU A 125 -18.27 -22.53 12.55
N ARG A 126 -18.81 -22.36 13.77
CA ARG A 126 -18.76 -21.07 14.48
C ARG A 126 -17.33 -20.67 14.81
N GLU A 127 -16.53 -21.58 15.35
CA GLU A 127 -15.12 -21.35 15.67
C GLU A 127 -14.36 -20.88 14.43
N ARG A 128 -14.64 -21.48 13.27
CA ARG A 128 -14.03 -21.10 11.99
C ARG A 128 -14.45 -19.72 11.51
N GLU A 129 -15.73 -19.39 11.59
CA GLU A 129 -16.21 -18.04 11.24
C GLU A 129 -15.60 -16.98 12.16
N GLU A 130 -15.46 -17.30 13.44
CA GLU A 130 -14.80 -16.43 14.42
C GLU A 130 -13.31 -16.28 14.14
N GLU A 131 -12.61 -17.34 13.73
CA GLU A 131 -11.20 -17.27 13.33
C GLU A 131 -11.01 -16.39 12.08
N LYS A 132 -11.85 -16.57 11.05
CA LYS A 132 -11.85 -15.70 9.87
C LYS A 132 -12.15 -14.24 10.22
N ALA A 133 -13.11 -14.01 11.11
CA ALA A 133 -13.42 -12.65 11.58
C ALA A 133 -12.24 -12.07 12.37
N ALA A 134 -11.58 -12.86 13.21
CA ALA A 134 -10.42 -12.44 13.98
C ALA A 134 -9.23 -12.08 13.07
N GLU A 135 -8.99 -12.84 12.01
CA GLU A 135 -7.98 -12.51 10.99
C GLU A 135 -8.26 -11.17 10.32
N VAL A 136 -9.49 -10.95 9.83
CA VAL A 136 -9.87 -9.68 9.21
C VAL A 136 -9.77 -8.51 10.21
N ARG A 137 -10.12 -8.72 11.49
CA ARG A 137 -9.96 -7.72 12.55
C ARG A 137 -8.49 -7.38 12.82
N ARG A 138 -7.58 -8.35 12.76
CA ARG A 138 -6.13 -8.10 12.86
C ARG A 138 -5.65 -7.25 11.69
N GLU A 139 -5.99 -7.64 10.46
CA GLU A 139 -5.64 -6.85 9.26
C GLU A 139 -6.19 -5.42 9.33
N LEU A 140 -7.42 -5.23 9.83
CA LEU A 140 -8.01 -3.91 10.03
C LEU A 140 -7.23 -3.08 11.05
N THR A 141 -6.74 -3.69 12.13
CA THR A 141 -5.97 -2.98 13.17
C THR A 141 -4.64 -2.50 12.59
N GLU A 142 -3.89 -3.38 11.92
CA GLU A 142 -2.64 -3.01 11.24
C GLU A 142 -2.86 -1.92 10.19
N LEU A 143 -3.96 -2.00 9.44
CA LEU A 143 -4.30 -0.99 8.43
C LEU A 143 -4.68 0.36 9.06
N GLN A 144 -5.36 0.36 10.21
CA GLN A 144 -5.67 1.58 10.95
C GLN A 144 -4.39 2.28 11.42
N GLU A 145 -3.39 1.52 11.92
CA GLU A 145 -2.09 2.07 12.28
C GLU A 145 -1.39 2.70 11.06
N LYS A 146 -1.39 2.03 9.91
CA LYS A 146 -0.85 2.58 8.65
C LYS A 146 -1.57 3.86 8.22
N ILE A 147 -2.89 3.93 8.38
CA ILE A 147 -3.68 5.13 8.07
C ILE A 147 -3.29 6.29 9.00
N VAL A 148 -3.09 6.03 10.29
CA VAL A 148 -2.63 7.05 11.26
C VAL A 148 -1.26 7.58 10.85
N GLN A 149 -0.30 6.69 10.58
CA GLN A 149 1.04 7.08 10.12
C GLN A 149 1.00 7.87 8.81
N ALA A 150 0.16 7.46 7.85
CA ALA A 150 0.00 8.18 6.58
C ALA A 150 -0.60 9.58 6.78
N ARG A 151 -1.54 9.74 7.72
CA ARG A 151 -2.11 11.05 8.07
C ARG A 151 -1.09 11.97 8.75
N GLU A 152 -0.31 11.44 9.67
CA GLU A 152 0.77 12.18 10.34
C GLU A 152 1.83 12.64 9.33
N ARG A 153 2.25 11.73 8.44
CA ARG A 153 3.18 12.07 7.35
C ARG A 153 2.59 13.14 6.43
N LEU A 154 1.32 13.03 6.05
CA LEU A 154 0.66 14.03 5.21
C LEU A 154 0.59 15.39 5.91
N SER A 155 0.26 15.44 7.19
CA SER A 155 0.25 16.67 7.98
C SER A 155 1.63 17.32 8.02
N SER A 156 2.68 16.53 8.28
CA SER A 156 4.07 17.01 8.25
C SER A 156 4.48 17.56 6.88
N LEU A 157 4.01 16.94 5.80
CA LEU A 157 4.29 17.38 4.43
C LEU A 157 3.51 18.65 4.08
N ASP A 158 2.24 18.76 4.49
CA ASP A 158 1.44 19.98 4.30
C ASP A 158 2.05 21.17 5.07
N ASP A 159 2.53 20.96 6.31
CA ASP A 159 3.26 21.98 7.07
C ASP A 159 4.56 22.42 6.37
N SER A 160 5.32 21.45 5.86
CA SER A 160 6.57 21.71 5.14
C SER A 160 6.31 22.43 3.82
N LEU A 161 5.22 22.07 3.12
CA LEU A 161 4.79 22.74 1.90
C LEU A 161 4.40 24.19 2.18
N SER A 162 3.61 24.44 3.24
CA SER A 162 3.23 25.80 3.63
C SER A 162 4.44 26.67 3.94
N ARG A 163 5.43 26.13 4.68
CA ARG A 163 6.71 26.84 4.92
C ARG A 163 7.46 27.13 3.63
N ALA A 164 7.52 26.17 2.71
CA ALA A 164 8.18 26.35 1.42
C ALA A 164 7.47 27.39 0.54
N GLU A 165 6.14 27.47 0.59
CA GLU A 165 5.35 28.51 -0.10
C GLU A 165 5.65 29.89 0.47
N ASP A 166 5.67 30.05 1.80
CA ASP A 166 6.04 31.29 2.46
C ASP A 166 7.48 31.72 2.15
N GLU A 167 8.41 30.77 2.17
CA GLU A 167 9.81 31.02 1.81
C GLU A 167 9.96 31.46 0.36
N LEU A 168 9.23 30.82 -0.57
CA LEU A 168 9.24 31.23 -1.97
C LEU A 168 8.65 32.62 -2.14
N PHE A 169 7.51 32.91 -1.50
CA PHE A 169 6.88 34.22 -1.57
C PHE A 169 7.82 35.33 -1.07
N ARG A 170 8.50 35.10 0.06
CA ARG A 170 9.51 36.03 0.58
C ARG A 170 10.70 36.17 -0.36
N ALA A 171 11.14 35.07 -0.98
CA ALA A 171 12.25 35.09 -1.93
C ALA A 171 11.88 35.84 -3.22
N GLU A 172 10.66 35.69 -3.73
CA GLU A 172 10.16 36.45 -4.89
C GLU A 172 10.14 37.95 -4.60
N ARG A 173 9.60 38.35 -3.43
CA ARG A 173 9.60 39.77 -3.01
C ARG A 173 10.99 40.36 -2.84
N ARG A 174 11.97 39.56 -2.41
CA ARG A 174 13.38 40.00 -2.33
C ARG A 174 13.98 40.10 -3.72
N PHE A 175 13.80 39.06 -4.54
CA PHE A 175 14.25 39.04 -5.92
C PHE A 175 13.77 40.25 -6.70
N ASP A 176 12.48 40.59 -6.65
CA ASP A 176 11.93 41.73 -7.39
C ASP A 176 12.59 43.06 -6.95
N ARG A 177 12.86 43.22 -5.65
CA ARG A 177 13.52 44.41 -5.11
C ARG A 177 14.99 44.49 -5.53
N ASP A 178 15.72 43.40 -5.31
CA ASP A 178 17.16 43.35 -5.55
C ASP A 178 17.44 43.41 -7.06
N ALA A 179 16.60 42.76 -7.88
CA ALA A 179 16.69 42.84 -9.33
C ALA A 179 16.42 44.26 -9.84
N SER A 180 15.37 44.94 -9.34
CA SER A 180 15.10 46.34 -9.72
C SER A 180 16.28 47.24 -9.36
N PHE A 181 16.82 47.11 -8.15
CA PHE A 181 17.97 47.90 -7.72
C PHE A 181 19.20 47.67 -8.62
N ILE A 182 19.52 46.42 -8.94
CA ILE A 182 20.64 46.09 -9.83
C ILE A 182 20.38 46.57 -11.26
N GLU A 183 19.13 46.51 -11.74
CA GLU A 183 18.74 47.03 -13.06
C GLU A 183 18.93 48.55 -13.12
N ASP A 184 18.52 49.29 -12.08
CA ASP A 184 18.75 50.73 -11.97
C ASP A 184 20.26 51.08 -11.93
N GLU A 185 21.07 50.34 -11.15
CA GLU A 185 22.53 50.52 -11.11
C GLU A 185 23.20 50.17 -12.45
N LEU A 186 22.66 49.19 -13.18
CA LEU A 186 23.16 48.85 -14.51
C LEU A 186 22.92 49.98 -15.50
N ASP A 187 21.74 50.58 -15.48
CA ASP A 187 21.39 51.70 -16.34
C ASP A 187 22.30 52.90 -16.06
N GLU A 188 22.54 53.25 -14.79
CA GLU A 188 23.47 54.32 -14.39
C GLU A 188 24.91 54.04 -14.88
N VAL A 189 25.39 52.80 -14.72
CA VAL A 189 26.73 52.41 -15.19
C VAL A 189 26.81 52.42 -16.71
N GLU A 190 25.73 52.07 -17.42
CA GLU A 190 25.67 52.09 -18.87
C GLU A 190 25.68 53.53 -19.42
N GLU A 191 24.92 54.44 -18.81
CA GLU A 191 24.94 55.87 -19.13
C GLU A 191 26.31 56.50 -18.84
N GLU A 192 26.92 56.21 -17.69
CA GLU A 192 28.27 56.72 -17.39
C GLU A 192 29.32 56.14 -18.37
N LEU A 193 29.16 54.90 -18.80
CA LEU A 193 30.05 54.30 -19.80
C LEU A 193 29.95 54.99 -21.16
N GLU A 194 28.74 55.32 -21.61
CA GLU A 194 28.49 56.04 -22.87
C GLU A 194 29.15 57.41 -22.82
N ASN A 195 28.82 58.22 -21.81
CA ASN A 195 29.42 59.55 -21.61
C ASN A 195 30.96 59.54 -21.56
N LEU A 196 31.56 58.55 -20.88
CA LEU A 196 33.02 58.44 -20.81
C LEU A 196 33.66 58.01 -22.13
N VAL A 197 32.95 57.20 -22.92
CA VAL A 197 33.41 56.78 -24.24
C VAL A 197 33.38 57.98 -25.19
N ASP A 198 32.30 58.76 -25.16
CA ASP A 198 32.13 59.96 -25.97
C ASP A 198 33.18 61.03 -25.61
N GLU A 199 33.36 61.37 -24.32
CA GLU A 199 34.40 62.32 -23.87
C GLU A 199 35.80 61.88 -24.33
N ARG A 200 36.08 60.57 -24.30
CA ARG A 200 37.37 60.03 -24.75
C ARG A 200 37.53 60.16 -26.26
N GLU A 201 36.46 59.95 -27.03
CA GLU A 201 36.47 60.06 -28.49
C GLU A 201 36.64 61.51 -28.94
N GLU A 202 35.94 62.46 -28.32
CA GLU A 202 36.15 63.90 -28.54
C GLU A 202 37.60 64.31 -28.29
N LEU A 203 38.21 63.84 -27.19
CA LEU A 203 39.62 64.12 -26.90
C LEU A 203 40.58 63.45 -27.90
N HIS A 204 40.23 62.29 -28.44
CA HIS A 204 41.01 61.67 -29.51
C HIS A 204 41.00 62.54 -30.77
N GLU A 205 39.83 63.06 -31.14
CA GLU A 205 39.67 63.98 -32.28
C GLU A 205 40.42 65.29 -32.08
N GLU A 206 40.30 65.93 -30.90
CA GLU A 206 41.03 67.17 -30.55
C GLU A 206 42.55 66.96 -30.67
N ARG A 207 43.04 65.82 -30.15
CA ARG A 207 44.46 65.47 -30.24
C ARG A 207 44.92 65.29 -31.69
N GLU A 208 44.13 64.62 -32.53
CA GLU A 208 44.46 64.41 -33.95
C GLU A 208 44.45 65.71 -34.75
N ALA A 209 43.50 66.60 -34.47
CA ALA A 209 43.47 67.94 -35.06
C ALA A 209 44.72 68.76 -34.68
N LEU A 210 45.15 68.70 -33.43
CA LEU A 210 46.39 69.36 -32.97
C LEU A 210 47.61 68.82 -33.70
N PHE A 211 47.75 67.50 -33.84
CA PHE A 211 48.86 66.90 -34.58
C PHE A 211 48.89 67.31 -36.06
N SER A 212 47.73 67.59 -36.65
CA SER A 212 47.59 68.02 -38.04
C SER A 212 47.93 69.50 -38.27
N SER A 213 48.07 70.31 -37.21
CA SER A 213 48.23 71.77 -37.29
C SER A 213 49.63 72.29 -37.69
N GLY A 214 50.57 71.42 -38.09
CA GLY A 214 51.91 71.82 -38.56
C GLY A 214 52.89 72.30 -37.48
N ASN A 215 52.41 72.83 -36.36
CA ASN A 215 53.20 73.14 -35.16
C ASN A 215 52.40 72.82 -33.86
N PRO A 216 52.22 71.53 -33.51
CA PRO A 216 51.40 71.14 -32.36
C PRO A 216 51.99 71.65 -31.04
N ASP A 217 51.13 72.25 -30.21
CA ASP A 217 51.46 72.56 -28.82
C ASP A 217 51.71 71.26 -28.05
N ARG A 218 52.98 71.03 -27.71
CA ARG A 218 53.44 69.82 -27.03
C ARG A 218 52.88 69.68 -25.63
N GLU A 219 52.59 70.78 -24.94
CA GLU A 219 52.03 70.73 -23.59
C GLU A 219 50.58 70.31 -23.64
N ARG A 220 49.79 70.92 -24.55
CA ARG A 220 48.40 70.54 -24.78
C ARG A 220 48.24 69.09 -25.23
N VAL A 221 49.11 68.60 -26.12
CA VAL A 221 49.10 67.19 -26.56
C VAL A 221 49.35 66.24 -25.39
N ARG A 222 50.28 66.56 -24.48
CA ARG A 222 50.55 65.73 -23.28
C ARG A 222 49.36 65.73 -22.31
N GLU A 223 48.72 66.88 -22.13
CA GLU A 223 47.53 67.01 -21.28
C GLU A 223 46.39 66.12 -21.80
N ILE A 224 46.04 66.25 -23.08
CA ILE A 224 44.98 65.45 -23.71
C ILE A 224 45.31 63.96 -23.67
N THR A 225 46.57 63.58 -23.95
CA THR A 225 47.00 62.17 -23.86
C THR A 225 46.81 61.61 -22.44
N SER A 226 47.18 62.39 -21.42
CA SER A 226 47.00 61.99 -20.01
C SER A 226 45.52 61.85 -19.64
N ARG A 227 44.66 62.71 -20.19
CA ARG A 227 43.20 62.64 -19.98
C ARG A 227 42.59 61.42 -20.66
N ILE A 228 42.98 61.10 -21.90
CA ILE A 228 42.58 59.87 -22.60
C ILE A 228 42.97 58.62 -21.79
N ASP A 229 44.18 58.58 -21.24
CA ASP A 229 44.65 57.45 -20.40
C ASP A 229 43.85 57.33 -19.08
N TYR A 230 43.45 58.47 -18.50
CA TYR A 230 42.56 58.49 -17.34
C TYR A 230 41.17 57.93 -17.69
N LEU A 231 40.53 58.42 -18.75
CA LEU A 231 39.21 57.96 -19.19
C LEU A 231 39.24 56.47 -19.58
N THR A 232 40.29 56.03 -20.27
CA THR A 232 40.49 54.61 -20.62
C THR A 232 40.51 53.71 -19.39
N ARG A 233 41.18 54.14 -18.30
CA ARG A 233 41.18 53.41 -17.02
C ARG A 233 39.80 53.44 -16.36
N LYS A 234 39.09 54.57 -16.39
CA LYS A 234 37.75 54.72 -15.82
C LYS A 234 36.73 53.83 -16.55
N ILE A 235 36.72 53.83 -17.88
CA ILE A 235 35.90 52.94 -18.73
C ILE A 235 36.16 51.47 -18.39
N ARG A 236 37.43 51.07 -18.25
CA ARG A 236 37.77 49.69 -17.88
C ARG A 236 37.21 49.29 -16.51
N ARG A 237 37.20 50.21 -15.54
CA ARG A 237 36.60 49.97 -14.22
C ARG A 237 35.08 49.81 -14.33
N LYS A 238 34.39 50.74 -14.99
CA LYS A 238 32.93 50.69 -15.17
C LYS A 238 32.47 49.47 -15.96
N ARG A 239 33.23 49.01 -16.95
CA ARG A 239 32.97 47.73 -17.65
C ARG A 239 33.05 46.51 -16.72
N ARG A 240 33.89 46.54 -15.68
CA ARG A 240 33.98 45.46 -14.68
C ARG A 240 32.77 45.48 -13.75
N GLU A 241 32.44 46.66 -13.24
CA GLU A 241 31.25 46.92 -12.40
C GLU A 241 29.97 46.40 -13.10
N ARG A 242 29.73 46.81 -14.36
CA ARG A 242 28.63 46.28 -15.18
C ARG A 242 28.62 44.74 -15.28
N LYS A 243 29.81 44.13 -15.38
CA LYS A 243 29.93 42.66 -15.50
C LYS A 243 29.61 41.98 -14.17
N GLU A 244 29.95 42.59 -13.04
CA GLU A 244 29.66 42.12 -11.69
C GLU A 244 28.16 42.18 -11.41
N LEU A 245 27.52 43.34 -11.64
CA LEU A 245 26.06 43.50 -11.53
C LEU A 245 25.28 42.48 -12.38
N ARG A 246 25.69 42.28 -13.65
CA ARG A 246 25.08 41.25 -14.51
C ARG A 246 25.30 39.82 -14.00
N ARG A 247 26.34 39.55 -13.20
CA ARG A 247 26.54 38.23 -12.56
C ARG A 247 25.59 38.09 -11.38
N GLU A 248 25.51 39.09 -10.51
CA GLU A 248 24.62 39.10 -9.35
C GLU A 248 23.17 38.87 -9.78
N LEU A 249 22.70 39.56 -10.81
CA LEU A 249 21.34 39.36 -11.35
C LEU A 249 21.11 37.92 -11.87
N ARG A 250 22.12 37.30 -12.48
CA ARG A 250 22.02 35.90 -12.94
C ARG A 250 21.97 34.91 -11.78
N ASP A 251 22.73 35.18 -10.73
CA ASP A 251 22.78 34.32 -9.56
C ASP A 251 21.47 34.40 -8.77
N LEU A 252 20.91 35.62 -8.59
CA LEU A 252 19.57 35.83 -8.05
C LEU A 252 18.49 35.07 -8.86
N LYS A 253 18.54 35.14 -10.19
CA LYS A 253 17.61 34.41 -11.07
C LYS A 253 17.73 32.90 -10.90
N ARG A 254 18.95 32.39 -10.69
CA ARG A 254 19.21 30.95 -10.46
C ARG A 254 18.66 30.49 -9.12
N ASP A 255 18.90 31.24 -8.06
CA ASP A 255 18.45 30.91 -6.71
C ASP A 255 16.92 30.87 -6.65
N LEU A 256 16.25 31.85 -7.28
CA LEU A 256 14.79 31.85 -7.36
C LEU A 256 14.26 30.64 -8.14
N LYS A 257 14.91 30.28 -9.25
CA LYS A 257 14.53 29.10 -10.05
C LYS A 257 14.67 27.81 -9.25
N GLU A 258 15.71 27.68 -8.44
CA GLU A 258 15.91 26.51 -7.58
C GLU A 258 14.82 26.41 -6.51
N LYS A 259 14.48 27.52 -5.84
CA LYS A 259 13.38 27.55 -4.87
C LYS A 259 12.04 27.15 -5.50
N LYS A 260 11.74 27.65 -6.71
CA LYS A 260 10.55 27.24 -7.49
C LYS A 260 10.54 25.75 -7.81
N ARG A 261 11.71 25.15 -8.11
CA ARG A 261 11.82 23.70 -8.34
C ARG A 261 11.51 22.91 -7.06
N ARG A 262 12.13 23.27 -5.93
CA ARG A 262 11.90 22.60 -4.64
C ARG A 262 10.44 22.65 -4.23
N LEU A 263 9.76 23.78 -4.44
CA LEU A 263 8.32 23.88 -4.18
C LEU A 263 7.49 22.91 -5.04
N ARG A 264 7.82 22.75 -6.32
CA ARG A 264 7.12 21.79 -7.20
C ARG A 264 7.33 20.35 -6.75
N GLU A 265 8.53 20.00 -6.30
CA GLU A 265 8.85 18.69 -5.75
C GLU A 265 8.04 18.42 -4.47
N ALA A 266 8.00 19.37 -3.54
CA ALA A 266 7.18 19.26 -2.33
C ALA A 266 5.68 19.09 -2.63
N LYS A 267 5.14 19.84 -3.60
CA LYS A 267 3.74 19.67 -4.04
C LYS A 267 3.46 18.27 -4.59
N LYS A 268 4.44 17.68 -5.30
CA LYS A 268 4.34 16.32 -5.83
C LYS A 268 4.32 15.29 -4.70
N GLU A 269 5.20 15.41 -3.71
CA GLU A 269 5.27 14.52 -2.55
C GLU A 269 3.97 14.54 -1.73
N VAL A 270 3.41 15.73 -1.46
CA VAL A 270 2.08 15.88 -0.83
C VAL A 270 1.01 15.16 -1.66
N GLY A 271 1.01 15.35 -2.98
CA GLY A 271 0.07 14.67 -3.88
C GLY A 271 0.22 13.16 -3.93
N GLU A 272 1.42 12.62 -3.75
CA GLU A 272 1.68 11.18 -3.61
C GLU A 272 1.16 10.64 -2.27
N ALA A 273 1.47 11.33 -1.17
CA ALA A 273 0.99 10.96 0.17
C ALA A 273 -0.55 10.95 0.26
N ARG A 274 -1.23 11.94 -0.35
CA ARG A 274 -2.70 11.97 -0.43
C ARG A 274 -3.27 10.76 -1.17
N ARG A 275 -2.63 10.34 -2.26
CA ARG A 275 -3.06 9.16 -3.04
C ARG A 275 -2.82 7.86 -2.28
N GLU A 276 -1.72 7.77 -1.53
CA GLU A 276 -1.47 6.63 -0.65
C GLU A 276 -2.54 6.51 0.44
N LEU A 277 -2.84 7.63 1.13
CA LEU A 277 -3.89 7.66 2.14
C LEU A 277 -5.25 7.24 1.59
N ALA A 278 -5.62 7.71 0.38
CA ALA A 278 -6.86 7.32 -0.28
C ALA A 278 -6.92 5.79 -0.50
N ARG A 279 -5.86 5.18 -1.04
CA ARG A 279 -5.79 3.72 -1.24
C ARG A 279 -5.92 2.93 0.05
N LEU A 280 -5.32 3.41 1.15
CA LEU A 280 -5.45 2.76 2.46
C LEU A 280 -6.88 2.84 2.99
N LEU A 281 -7.57 3.97 2.79
CA LEU A 281 -8.97 4.13 3.15
C LEU A 281 -9.88 3.21 2.34
N ASP A 282 -9.67 3.11 1.02
CA ASP A 282 -10.39 2.16 0.16
C ASP A 282 -10.17 0.72 0.65
N LYS A 283 -8.93 0.36 0.97
CA LYS A 283 -8.62 -0.97 1.49
C LYS A 283 -9.32 -1.27 2.81
N ARG A 284 -9.45 -0.27 3.67
CA ARG A 284 -10.15 -0.40 4.95
C ARG A 284 -11.63 -0.67 4.71
N GLU A 285 -12.25 0.00 3.74
CA GLU A 285 -13.65 -0.24 3.37
C GLU A 285 -13.85 -1.66 2.83
N GLU A 286 -12.94 -2.15 1.96
CA GLU A 286 -12.97 -3.54 1.51
C GLU A 286 -12.92 -4.54 2.67
N LEU A 287 -12.01 -4.33 3.64
CA LEU A 287 -11.88 -5.22 4.79
C LEU A 287 -13.08 -5.13 5.74
N MET A 288 -13.64 -3.95 5.96
CA MET A 288 -14.87 -3.77 6.73
C MET A 288 -16.04 -4.51 6.09
N GLU A 289 -16.17 -4.47 4.76
CA GLU A 289 -17.21 -5.21 4.04
C GLU A 289 -16.98 -6.73 4.10
N LYS A 290 -15.73 -7.19 4.03
CA LYS A 290 -15.40 -8.61 4.27
C LYS A 290 -15.79 -9.03 5.69
N LEU A 291 -15.46 -8.22 6.70
CA LEU A 291 -15.83 -8.50 8.09
C LEU A 291 -17.34 -8.59 8.25
N ARG A 292 -18.08 -7.63 7.66
CA ARG A 292 -19.54 -7.63 7.64
C ARG A 292 -20.12 -8.88 6.98
N LYS A 293 -19.51 -9.42 5.93
CA LYS A 293 -19.95 -10.67 5.30
C LYS A 293 -19.71 -11.88 6.19
N VAL A 294 -18.56 -11.95 6.87
CA VAL A 294 -18.25 -13.03 7.81
C VAL A 294 -19.17 -12.98 9.03
N GLU A 295 -19.44 -11.78 9.57
CA GLU A 295 -20.28 -11.62 10.75
C GLU A 295 -21.79 -11.61 10.44
N GLY A 296 -22.17 -11.05 9.29
CA GLY A 296 -23.56 -10.88 8.83
C GLY A 296 -24.17 -12.12 8.18
N GLY A 297 -23.37 -13.14 7.86
CA GLY A 297 -23.86 -14.50 7.58
C GLY A 297 -24.74 -15.06 8.71
N LYS A 298 -24.68 -14.46 9.91
CA LYS A 298 -25.51 -14.79 11.09
C LYS A 298 -26.97 -14.32 11.02
N GLY A 299 -27.38 -13.53 10.01
CA GLY A 299 -28.70 -12.86 9.99
C GLY A 299 -29.70 -13.24 8.90
N GLY A 300 -29.33 -14.08 7.92
CA GLY A 300 -30.09 -14.26 6.67
C GLY A 300 -31.06 -15.44 6.57
N LYS A 301 -31.30 -16.18 7.67
CA LYS A 301 -32.30 -17.25 7.72
C LYS A 301 -33.05 -17.17 9.05
N ARG A 302 -34.06 -16.31 9.10
CA ARG A 302 -35.15 -16.41 10.07
C ARG A 302 -36.43 -16.65 9.30
#